data_AF-A0A268TY57-F1
#
_entry.id   AF-A0A268TY57-F1
#
_cell.length_a   1.000
_cell.length_b   1.000
_cell.length_c   1.000
_cell.angle_alpha   90.00
_cell.angle_beta   90.00
_cell.angle_gamma   90.00
#
_symmetry.space_group_name_H-M   'P 1'
#
loop_
_entity.id
_entity.type
_entity.pdbx_description
1 polymer ?
#
loop_
_entity_poly.entity_id
_entity_poly.type
_entity_poly.pdbx_seq_one_letter_code
_entity_poly.pdbx_strand_id
1 'polypeptide(L)'
;MKITPRNPSPINDTIVSKKSSEVVSEKKPNEVKNSQDSIKIDESDLSKSTKEINNAIGALQTAILSIDEMSEEGKSLLKISKKLQNQEKEDKQESIDKADKIKEKITKTFDSSDFNGQNVFIKNYRRLDLDVKFDASTIKPSQIKADSPETSESFLKNLNIQKKYAKNAIHLLNQKLETNLESFKKTNSDYDTLDKSALNEKQFKESHKTDGITLERLAKLLG
;
A
#
# COMPACT_ATOMS: atom_id res chain seq x y z
N MET A 1 46.37 -60.61 41.08
CA MET A 1 47.42 -59.67 41.55
C MET A 1 47.87 -58.82 40.36
N LYS A 2 47.90 -57.48 40.52
CA LYS A 2 48.62 -56.53 39.64
C LYS A 2 50.13 -56.82 39.71
N ILE A 3 50.92 -56.58 38.65
CA ILE A 3 51.98 -55.54 38.54
C ILE A 3 52.32 -55.29 37.04
N THR A 4 52.45 -54.02 36.69
CA THR A 4 52.89 -53.33 35.44
C THR A 4 54.30 -53.64 34.95
N PRO A 5 54.65 -53.16 33.73
CA PRO A 5 55.96 -52.54 33.52
C PRO A 5 55.91 -51.16 32.81
N ARG A 6 56.98 -50.38 33.03
CA ARG A 6 57.26 -49.02 32.51
C ARG A 6 58.42 -49.08 31.49
N ASN A 7 58.22 -48.46 30.32
CA ASN A 7 59.17 -47.73 29.42
C ASN A 7 60.47 -48.43 28.93
N PRO A 8 61.22 -47.90 27.91
CA PRO A 8 61.14 -46.58 27.24
C PRO A 8 61.20 -46.57 25.69
N SER A 9 61.16 -45.34 25.15
CA SER A 9 61.17 -44.80 23.78
C SER A 9 62.17 -45.36 22.75
N PRO A 10 62.03 -45.01 21.46
CA PRO A 10 62.86 -43.91 20.92
C PRO A 10 62.18 -42.98 19.89
N ILE A 11 62.84 -41.85 19.65
CA ILE A 11 62.54 -40.74 18.73
C ILE A 11 63.46 -40.85 17.49
N ASN A 12 62.89 -40.57 16.30
CA ASN A 12 63.48 -40.14 15.00
C ASN A 12 64.59 -41.03 14.38
N ASP A 13 64.78 -41.16 13.07
CA ASP A 13 64.72 -40.14 12.01
C ASP A 13 64.87 -40.80 10.62
N THR A 14 64.38 -40.11 9.57
CA THR A 14 64.89 -40.09 8.17
C THR A 14 64.46 -41.15 7.10
N ILE A 15 64.28 -40.61 5.86
CA ILE A 15 64.47 -41.18 4.49
C ILE A 15 63.20 -41.72 3.80
N VAL A 16 62.49 -40.97 2.93
CA VAL A 16 62.72 -40.52 1.52
C VAL A 16 61.97 -41.37 0.46
N SER A 17 61.40 -40.63 -0.50
CA SER A 17 61.07 -40.96 -1.91
C SER A 17 59.82 -41.77 -2.29
N LYS A 18 58.87 -41.00 -2.84
CA LYS A 18 58.25 -41.13 -4.18
C LYS A 18 57.91 -42.54 -4.70
N LYS A 19 56.61 -42.81 -4.88
CA LYS A 19 55.99 -42.92 -6.22
C LYS A 19 54.45 -42.96 -6.19
N SER A 20 53.87 -42.26 -7.17
CA SER A 20 52.62 -42.56 -7.89
C SER A 20 51.32 -42.65 -7.09
N SER A 21 50.52 -41.57 -7.12
CA SER A 21 49.10 -41.64 -6.76
C SER A 21 48.23 -41.74 -8.02
N GLU A 22 47.45 -42.80 -7.99
CA GLU A 22 46.33 -43.16 -8.84
C GLU A 22 45.23 -42.09 -8.96
N VAL A 23 44.62 -42.07 -10.14
CA VAL A 23 43.17 -42.11 -10.41
C VAL A 23 42.26 -41.16 -9.62
N VAL A 24 41.91 -40.07 -10.33
CA VAL A 24 40.57 -39.49 -10.48
C VAL A 24 39.52 -39.87 -9.42
N SER A 25 39.32 -38.97 -8.46
CA SER A 25 38.05 -38.84 -7.73
C SER A 25 37.39 -37.54 -8.20
N GLU A 26 36.28 -37.67 -8.93
CA GLU A 26 35.38 -36.55 -9.25
C GLU A 26 34.96 -35.84 -7.96
N LYS A 27 35.46 -34.61 -7.76
CA LYS A 27 34.87 -33.70 -6.77
C LYS A 27 33.57 -33.18 -7.35
N LYS A 28 32.46 -33.64 -6.77
CA LYS A 28 31.12 -33.07 -6.92
C LYS A 28 31.18 -31.54 -7.01
N PRO A 29 30.46 -30.89 -7.94
CA PRO A 29 30.31 -29.45 -7.89
C PRO A 29 29.69 -29.11 -6.53
N ASN A 30 30.34 -28.23 -5.78
CA ASN A 30 29.75 -27.62 -4.60
C ASN A 30 28.38 -27.09 -5.01
N GLU A 31 27.32 -27.58 -4.36
CA GLU A 31 26.00 -26.96 -4.44
C GLU A 31 26.20 -25.47 -4.21
N VAL A 32 25.92 -24.68 -5.25
CA VAL A 32 25.65 -23.27 -5.10
C VAL A 32 24.48 -23.23 -4.13
N LYS A 33 24.75 -22.92 -2.86
CA LYS A 33 23.70 -22.48 -1.95
C LYS A 33 23.02 -21.33 -2.68
N ASN A 34 21.80 -21.58 -3.14
CA ASN A 34 20.90 -20.54 -3.58
C ASN A 34 20.70 -19.63 -2.36
N SER A 35 21.60 -18.66 -2.20
CA SER A 35 21.34 -17.47 -1.42
C SER A 35 20.12 -16.87 -2.09
N GLN A 36 18.95 -17.11 -1.51
CA GLN A 36 17.75 -16.42 -1.92
C GLN A 36 18.03 -14.94 -1.67
N ASP A 37 18.34 -14.19 -2.73
CA ASP A 37 18.34 -12.72 -2.78
C ASP A 37 16.91 -12.17 -2.63
N SER A 38 16.14 -12.75 -1.70
CA SER A 38 14.89 -12.14 -1.25
C SER A 38 15.26 -11.09 -0.21
N ILE A 39 15.75 -9.96 -0.70
CA ILE A 39 15.72 -8.72 0.05
C ILE A 39 14.24 -8.45 0.32
N LYS A 40 13.76 -8.80 1.51
CA LYS A 40 12.52 -8.24 2.03
C LYS A 40 12.79 -6.76 2.20
N ILE A 41 12.36 -5.97 1.22
CA ILE A 41 12.34 -4.52 1.34
C ILE A 41 11.24 -4.24 2.36
N ASP A 42 11.63 -3.98 3.61
CA ASP A 42 10.71 -3.45 4.60
C ASP A 42 10.16 -2.14 4.06
N GLU A 43 8.90 -2.17 3.63
CA GLU A 43 8.20 -1.00 3.14
C GLU A 43 8.25 0.06 4.26
N SER A 44 8.93 1.17 3.99
CA SER A 44 9.12 2.22 4.99
C SER A 44 7.76 2.67 5.52
N ASP A 45 7.68 3.02 6.80
CA ASP A 45 6.42 3.51 7.39
C ASP A 45 5.86 4.73 6.64
N LEU A 46 6.75 5.53 6.03
CA LEU A 46 6.38 6.59 5.10
C LEU A 46 5.66 6.06 3.86
N SER A 47 6.21 5.03 3.20
CA SER A 47 5.60 4.42 2.01
C SER A 47 4.21 3.86 2.33
N LYS A 48 4.06 3.18 3.47
CA LYS A 48 2.76 2.68 3.95
C LYS A 48 1.78 3.82 4.19
N SER A 49 2.18 4.84 4.96
CA SER A 49 1.33 5.98 5.27
C SER A 49 0.92 6.77 4.01
N THR A 50 1.85 7.00 3.09
CA THR A 50 1.61 7.68 1.81
C THR A 50 0.59 6.91 0.97
N LYS A 51 0.76 5.59 0.86
CA LYS A 51 -0.16 4.71 0.14
C LYS A 51 -1.54 4.69 0.77
N GLU A 52 -1.64 4.63 2.10
CA GLU A 52 -2.90 4.69 2.82
C GLU A 52 -3.63 6.02 2.61
N ILE A 53 -2.92 7.14 2.69
CA ILE A 53 -3.47 8.48 2.45
C ILE A 53 -3.95 8.63 1.01
N ASN A 54 -3.15 8.23 0.02
CA ASN A 54 -3.53 8.28 -1.39
C ASN A 54 -4.75 7.40 -1.69
N ASN A 55 -4.81 6.19 -1.12
CA ASN A 55 -5.97 5.32 -1.25
C ASN A 55 -7.22 5.92 -0.61
N ALA A 56 -7.08 6.62 0.51
CA ALA A 56 -8.18 7.31 1.15
C ALA A 56 -8.67 8.51 0.34
N ILE A 57 -7.77 9.29 -0.26
CA ILE A 57 -8.12 10.37 -1.17
C ILE A 57 -8.89 9.82 -2.38
N GLY A 58 -8.40 8.76 -3.01
CA GLY A 58 -9.09 8.11 -4.13
C GLY A 58 -10.49 7.61 -3.75
N ALA A 59 -10.62 6.95 -2.60
CA ALA A 59 -11.91 6.50 -2.10
C ALA A 59 -12.88 7.66 -1.79
N LEU A 60 -12.38 8.78 -1.23
CA LEU A 60 -13.19 9.99 -1.00
C LEU A 60 -13.61 10.68 -2.31
N GLN A 61 -12.77 10.66 -3.33
CA GLN A 61 -13.12 11.16 -4.67
C GLN A 61 -14.23 10.33 -5.30
N THR A 62 -14.13 9.00 -5.24
CA THR A 62 -15.20 8.09 -5.64
C THR A 62 -16.48 8.36 -4.85
N ALA A 63 -16.39 8.51 -3.53
CA ALA A 63 -17.55 8.86 -2.70
C ALA A 63 -18.21 10.18 -3.13
N ILE A 64 -17.44 11.21 -3.51
CA ILE A 64 -17.99 12.47 -4.03
C ILE A 64 -18.75 12.25 -5.34
N LEU A 65 -18.21 11.47 -6.27
CA LEU A 65 -18.88 11.17 -7.54
C LEU A 65 -20.21 10.43 -7.29
N SER A 66 -20.18 9.41 -6.44
CA SER A 66 -21.38 8.66 -6.06
C SER A 66 -22.41 9.52 -5.33
N ILE A 67 -21.97 10.45 -4.49
CA ILE A 67 -22.86 11.44 -3.85
C ILE A 67 -23.50 12.36 -4.90
N ASP A 68 -22.78 12.74 -5.95
CA ASP A 68 -23.31 13.56 -7.04
C ASP A 68 -24.36 12.81 -7.85
N GLU A 69 -24.11 11.55 -8.19
CA GLU A 69 -25.11 10.67 -8.82
C GLU A 69 -26.37 10.51 -7.96
N MET A 70 -26.20 10.17 -6.68
CA MET A 70 -27.32 10.07 -5.73
C MET A 70 -28.06 11.40 -5.56
N SER A 71 -27.37 12.54 -5.67
CA SER A 71 -27.99 13.87 -5.57
C SER A 71 -28.86 14.19 -6.79
N GLU A 72 -28.43 13.81 -8.00
CA GLU A 72 -29.25 13.99 -9.21
C GLU A 72 -30.50 13.10 -9.20
N GLU A 73 -30.34 11.84 -8.82
CA GLU A 73 -31.47 10.92 -8.63
C GLU A 73 -32.38 11.40 -7.49
N GLY A 74 -31.83 11.87 -6.37
CA GLY A 74 -32.59 12.44 -5.25
C GLY A 74 -33.38 13.71 -5.62
N LYS A 75 -32.84 14.58 -6.48
CA LYS A 75 -33.58 15.75 -7.01
C LYS A 75 -34.74 15.32 -7.89
N SER A 76 -34.54 14.27 -8.68
CA SER A 76 -35.60 13.69 -9.53
C SER A 76 -36.71 13.09 -8.68
N LEU A 77 -36.34 12.36 -7.63
CA LEU A 77 -37.28 11.82 -6.65
C LEU A 77 -38.07 12.93 -5.94
N LEU A 78 -37.41 14.00 -5.50
CA LEU A 78 -38.06 15.15 -4.89
C LEU A 78 -39.13 15.78 -5.79
N LYS A 79 -38.84 15.92 -7.10
CA LYS A 79 -39.82 16.42 -8.07
C LYS A 79 -41.04 15.51 -8.16
N ILE A 80 -40.84 14.19 -8.13
CA ILE A 80 -41.94 13.21 -8.15
C ILE A 80 -42.73 13.27 -6.84
N SER A 81 -42.07 13.31 -5.68
CA SER A 81 -42.74 13.42 -4.37
C SER A 81 -43.63 14.66 -4.28
N LYS A 82 -43.17 15.81 -4.79
CA LYS A 82 -43.98 17.05 -4.83
C LYS A 82 -45.20 16.93 -5.74
N LYS A 83 -45.08 16.19 -6.86
CA LYS A 83 -46.23 15.88 -7.73
C LYS A 83 -47.22 14.93 -7.04
N LEU A 84 -46.71 13.90 -6.37
CA LEU A 84 -47.52 12.91 -5.65
C LEU A 84 -48.37 13.52 -4.52
N GLN A 85 -47.89 14.56 -3.85
CA GLN A 85 -48.68 15.31 -2.85
C GLN A 85 -49.91 16.00 -3.48
N ASN A 86 -49.80 16.46 -4.73
CA ASN A 86 -50.82 17.28 -5.40
C ASN A 86 -51.74 16.49 -6.35
N GLN A 87 -51.46 15.22 -6.62
CA GLN A 87 -52.28 14.36 -7.48
C GLN A 87 -53.44 13.70 -6.71
N GLU A 88 -54.55 13.42 -7.40
CA GLU A 88 -55.62 12.53 -6.91
C GLU A 88 -55.15 11.07 -6.91
N LYS A 89 -55.74 10.23 -6.05
CA LYS A 89 -55.23 8.87 -5.74
C LYS A 89 -55.18 7.92 -6.94
N GLU A 90 -56.08 8.06 -7.91
CA GLU A 90 -56.21 7.13 -9.04
C GLU A 90 -55.07 7.27 -10.08
N ASP A 91 -54.39 8.43 -10.13
CA ASP A 91 -53.28 8.70 -11.07
C ASP A 91 -51.87 8.54 -10.44
N LYS A 92 -51.78 8.03 -9.20
CA LYS A 92 -50.49 7.99 -8.47
C LYS A 92 -49.59 6.81 -8.81
N GLN A 93 -50.15 5.72 -9.33
CA GLN A 93 -49.41 4.46 -9.43
C GLN A 93 -48.15 4.58 -10.30
N GLU A 94 -48.26 5.23 -11.47
CA GLU A 94 -47.11 5.43 -12.37
C GLU A 94 -46.00 6.27 -11.71
N SER A 95 -46.38 7.31 -10.96
CA SER A 95 -45.46 8.16 -10.22
C SER A 95 -44.78 7.41 -9.07
N ILE A 96 -45.49 6.52 -8.38
CA ILE A 96 -44.95 5.65 -7.33
C ILE A 96 -43.93 4.68 -7.92
N ASP A 97 -44.27 3.98 -9.01
CA ASP A 97 -43.37 3.03 -9.67
C ASP A 97 -42.07 3.72 -10.16
N LYS A 98 -42.19 4.95 -10.67
CA LYS A 98 -41.03 5.78 -11.04
C LYS A 98 -40.20 6.17 -9.82
N ALA A 99 -40.83 6.56 -8.72
CA ALA A 99 -40.13 6.90 -7.49
C ALA A 99 -39.37 5.70 -6.91
N ASP A 100 -39.97 4.51 -6.92
CA ASP A 100 -39.34 3.29 -6.41
C ASP A 100 -38.13 2.87 -7.25
N LYS A 101 -38.21 2.99 -8.60
CA LYS A 101 -37.04 2.78 -9.48
C LYS A 101 -35.89 3.74 -9.16
N ILE A 102 -36.20 5.00 -8.88
CA ILE A 102 -35.16 5.99 -8.51
C ILE A 102 -34.56 5.65 -7.14
N LYS A 103 -35.36 5.23 -6.16
CA LYS A 103 -34.86 4.79 -4.85
C LYS A 103 -33.96 3.57 -4.96
N GLU A 104 -34.32 2.61 -5.82
CA GLU A 104 -33.48 1.44 -6.10
C GLU A 104 -32.14 1.86 -6.69
N LYS A 105 -32.13 2.80 -7.65
CA LYS A 105 -30.88 3.35 -8.18
C LYS A 105 -30.03 4.04 -7.12
N ILE A 106 -30.61 4.89 -6.26
CA ILE A 106 -29.87 5.55 -5.17
C ILE A 106 -29.24 4.50 -4.25
N THR A 107 -30.02 3.48 -3.88
CA THR A 107 -29.55 2.38 -3.01
C THR A 107 -28.44 1.61 -3.70
N LYS A 108 -28.60 1.27 -4.97
CA LYS A 108 -27.58 0.59 -5.78
C LYS A 108 -26.30 1.41 -5.87
N THR A 109 -26.38 2.70 -6.18
CA THR A 109 -25.21 3.59 -6.20
C THR A 109 -24.51 3.59 -4.84
N PHE A 110 -25.26 3.68 -3.73
CA PHE A 110 -24.69 3.61 -2.40
C PHE A 110 -23.97 2.27 -2.13
N ASP A 111 -24.59 1.14 -2.48
CA ASP A 111 -24.08 -0.19 -2.18
C ASP A 111 -22.93 -0.63 -3.11
N SER A 112 -22.92 -0.16 -4.36
CA SER A 112 -21.93 -0.57 -5.38
C SER A 112 -20.76 0.40 -5.58
N SER A 113 -20.69 1.48 -4.79
CA SER A 113 -19.61 2.46 -4.92
C SER A 113 -18.33 1.96 -4.28
N ASP A 114 -17.51 1.30 -5.09
CA ASP A 114 -16.28 0.66 -4.64
C ASP A 114 -15.02 1.40 -5.07
N PHE A 115 -14.02 1.39 -4.19
CA PHE A 115 -12.65 1.79 -4.51
C PHE A 115 -11.67 0.76 -3.94
N ASN A 116 -10.87 0.15 -4.81
CA ASN A 116 -9.99 -0.98 -4.51
C ASN A 116 -10.73 -2.18 -3.88
N GLY A 117 -11.88 -2.55 -4.47
CA GLY A 117 -12.67 -3.71 -4.05
C GLY A 117 -13.36 -3.57 -2.69
N GLN A 118 -13.47 -2.35 -2.17
CA GLN A 118 -14.17 -2.05 -0.93
C GLN A 118 -15.08 -0.84 -1.10
N ASN A 119 -16.29 -0.95 -0.57
CA ASN A 119 -17.27 0.12 -0.60
C ASN A 119 -16.75 1.37 0.14
N VAL A 120 -16.82 2.52 -0.53
CA VAL A 120 -16.27 3.79 -0.05
C VAL A 120 -17.02 4.38 1.14
N PHE A 121 -18.28 3.99 1.33
CA PHE A 121 -19.16 4.42 2.41
C PHE A 121 -19.05 3.56 3.68
N ILE A 122 -18.33 2.42 3.63
CA ILE A 122 -18.07 1.59 4.82
C ILE A 122 -16.76 2.00 5.52
N LYS A 123 -15.87 2.70 4.81
CA LYS A 123 -14.55 3.07 5.32
C LYS A 123 -14.63 4.17 6.39
N ASN A 124 -13.90 3.97 7.48
CA ASN A 124 -13.70 5.01 8.50
C ASN A 124 -12.43 5.82 8.19
N TYR A 125 -12.61 7.06 7.73
CA TYR A 125 -11.52 7.96 7.38
C TYR A 125 -10.94 8.73 8.58
N ARG A 126 -11.63 8.78 9.72
CA ARG A 126 -11.16 9.45 10.95
C ARG A 126 -9.91 8.83 11.55
N ARG A 127 -9.63 7.57 11.22
CA ARG A 127 -8.39 6.88 11.63
C ARG A 127 -7.13 7.53 11.04
N LEU A 128 -7.28 8.21 9.90
CA LEU A 128 -6.16 8.87 9.21
C LEU A 128 -5.95 10.27 9.76
N ASP A 129 -7.03 10.97 10.10
CA ASP A 129 -6.99 12.28 10.71
C ASP A 129 -8.28 12.55 11.50
N LEU A 130 -8.16 13.00 12.76
CA LEU A 130 -9.30 13.20 13.66
C LEU A 130 -10.21 14.35 13.20
N ASP A 131 -9.69 15.29 12.41
CA ASP A 131 -10.45 16.43 11.89
C ASP A 131 -11.34 16.05 10.68
N VAL A 132 -11.24 14.81 10.20
CA VAL A 132 -12.10 14.30 9.12
C VAL A 132 -13.54 14.12 9.63
N LYS A 133 -14.44 15.01 9.19
CA LYS A 133 -15.86 14.99 9.58
C LYS A 133 -16.75 14.11 8.71
N PHE A 134 -16.22 13.57 7.61
CA PHE A 134 -16.98 12.72 6.70
C PHE A 134 -17.51 11.49 7.44
N ASP A 135 -18.83 11.31 7.41
CA ASP A 135 -19.52 10.22 8.08
C ASP A 135 -20.58 9.64 7.14
N ALA A 136 -20.21 8.57 6.46
CA ALA A 136 -21.07 7.88 5.53
C ALA A 136 -22.25 7.16 6.20
N SER A 137 -22.19 6.88 7.52
CA SER A 137 -23.28 6.21 8.24
C SER A 137 -24.55 7.07 8.35
N THR A 138 -24.43 8.38 8.14
CA THR A 138 -25.57 9.29 8.09
C THR A 138 -26.30 9.23 6.76
N ILE A 139 -25.67 8.74 5.70
CA ILE A 139 -26.28 8.59 4.38
C ILE A 139 -27.15 7.34 4.40
N LYS A 140 -28.46 7.53 4.46
CA LYS A 140 -29.45 6.44 4.59
C LYS A 140 -30.46 6.48 3.45
N PRO A 141 -30.16 5.84 2.30
CA PRO A 141 -31.10 5.73 1.19
C PRO A 141 -32.46 5.13 1.59
N SER A 142 -32.46 4.21 2.56
CA SER A 142 -33.65 3.54 3.08
C SER A 142 -34.65 4.48 3.78
N GLN A 143 -34.22 5.66 4.23
CA GLN A 143 -35.09 6.63 4.90
C GLN A 143 -35.92 7.48 3.93
N ILE A 144 -35.66 7.37 2.62
CA ILE A 144 -36.37 8.17 1.62
C ILE A 144 -37.75 7.56 1.34
N LYS A 145 -38.79 8.37 1.49
CA LYS A 145 -40.17 8.01 1.21
C LYS A 145 -40.66 8.71 -0.06
N ALA A 146 -41.30 7.96 -0.95
CA ALA A 146 -41.76 8.46 -2.25
C ALA A 146 -42.86 9.52 -2.12
N ASP A 147 -43.69 9.42 -1.08
CA ASP A 147 -44.85 10.26 -0.80
C ASP A 147 -44.53 11.47 0.10
N SER A 148 -43.31 11.58 0.63
CA SER A 148 -42.88 12.67 1.51
C SER A 148 -41.67 13.41 0.94
N PRO A 149 -41.90 14.58 0.31
CA PRO A 149 -40.83 15.47 -0.16
C PRO A 149 -39.81 15.81 0.93
N GLU A 150 -40.24 15.94 2.18
CA GLU A 150 -39.41 16.34 3.32
C GLU A 150 -38.28 15.33 3.57
N THR A 151 -38.55 14.04 3.37
CA THR A 151 -37.51 12.99 3.47
C THR A 151 -36.47 13.12 2.37
N SER A 152 -36.89 13.41 1.13
CA SER A 152 -36.00 13.63 -0.01
C SER A 152 -35.17 14.91 0.16
N GLU A 153 -35.76 16.00 0.66
CA GLU A 153 -35.04 17.24 0.96
C GLU A 153 -33.99 17.05 2.06
N SER A 154 -34.34 16.33 3.13
CA SER A 154 -33.43 16.02 4.22
C SER A 154 -32.26 15.15 3.75
N PHE A 155 -32.55 14.15 2.91
CA PHE A 155 -31.53 13.31 2.29
C PHE A 155 -30.56 14.14 1.43
N LEU A 156 -31.07 15.00 0.53
CA LEU A 156 -30.25 15.87 -0.31
C LEU A 156 -29.40 16.86 0.50
N LYS A 157 -29.96 17.42 1.59
CA LYS A 157 -29.19 18.28 2.52
C LYS A 157 -28.04 17.51 3.16
N ASN A 158 -28.30 16.30 3.63
CA ASN A 158 -27.27 15.44 4.22
C ASN A 158 -26.18 15.08 3.18
N LEU A 159 -26.56 14.71 1.95
CA LEU A 159 -25.61 14.46 0.86
C LEU A 159 -24.70 15.67 0.60
N ASN A 160 -25.26 16.87 0.54
CA ASN A 160 -24.47 18.10 0.37
C ASN A 160 -23.48 18.35 1.52
N ILE A 161 -23.90 18.10 2.76
CA ILE A 161 -23.04 18.22 3.95
C ILE A 161 -21.90 17.20 3.85
N GLN A 162 -22.21 15.94 3.56
CA GLN A 162 -21.20 14.89 3.45
C GLN A 162 -20.25 15.12 2.28
N LYS A 163 -20.74 15.63 1.14
CA LYS A 163 -19.88 16.07 0.02
C LYS A 163 -18.89 17.13 0.45
N LYS A 164 -19.34 18.14 1.20
CA LYS A 164 -18.46 19.19 1.74
C LYS A 164 -17.42 18.60 2.69
N TYR A 165 -17.82 17.68 3.56
CA TYR A 165 -16.90 17.00 4.47
C TYR A 165 -15.90 16.11 3.74
N ALA A 166 -16.29 15.40 2.69
CA ALA A 166 -15.39 14.61 1.85
C ALA A 166 -14.34 15.50 1.16
N LYS A 167 -14.76 16.65 0.61
CA LYS A 167 -13.84 17.64 0.01
C LYS A 167 -12.84 18.19 1.03
N ASN A 168 -13.32 18.54 2.23
CA ASN A 168 -12.45 19.00 3.31
C ASN A 168 -11.49 17.90 3.78
N ALA A 169 -11.96 16.66 3.85
CA ALA A 169 -11.11 15.51 4.20
C ALA A 169 -10.00 15.30 3.18
N ILE A 170 -10.28 15.40 1.88
CA ILE A 170 -9.25 15.36 0.83
C ILE A 170 -8.22 16.48 1.03
N HIS A 171 -8.67 17.70 1.34
CA HIS A 171 -7.76 18.81 1.60
C HIS A 171 -6.82 18.56 2.79
N LEU A 172 -7.37 18.10 3.93
CA LEU A 172 -6.59 17.75 5.12
C LEU A 172 -5.58 16.63 4.84
N LEU A 173 -6.01 15.59 4.13
CA LEU A 173 -5.16 14.46 3.75
C LEU A 173 -4.03 14.88 2.79
N ASN A 174 -4.30 15.80 1.86
CA ASN A 174 -3.26 16.37 0.99
C ASN A 174 -2.24 17.20 1.80
N GLN A 175 -2.69 18.04 2.72
CA GLN A 175 -1.80 18.80 3.60
C GLN A 175 -0.92 17.89 4.46
N LYS A 176 -1.50 16.79 4.96
CA LYS A 176 -0.76 15.79 5.73
C LYS A 176 0.29 15.07 4.87
N LEU A 177 -0.06 14.71 3.64
CA LEU A 177 0.88 14.14 2.67
C LEU A 177 2.05 15.09 2.41
N GLU A 178 1.76 16.37 2.16
CA GLU A 178 2.76 17.40 1.89
C GLU A 178 3.69 17.61 3.11
N THR A 179 3.13 17.71 4.30
CA THR A 179 3.89 17.83 5.56
C THR A 179 4.81 16.63 5.78
N ASN A 180 4.31 15.42 5.55
CA ASN A 180 5.11 14.20 5.66
C ASN A 180 6.28 14.20 4.66
N LEU A 181 6.04 14.62 3.40
CA LEU A 181 7.08 14.71 2.38
C LEU A 181 8.10 15.83 2.66
N GLU A 182 7.67 16.98 3.16
CA GLU A 182 8.56 18.07 3.54
C GLU A 182 9.47 17.73 4.72
N SER A 183 8.94 17.02 5.72
CA SER A 183 9.74 16.54 6.85
C SER A 183 10.89 15.64 6.38
N PHE A 184 10.64 14.83 5.34
CA PHE A 184 11.66 13.98 4.72
C PHE A 184 12.65 14.74 3.85
N LYS A 185 12.22 15.76 3.09
CA LYS A 185 13.14 16.63 2.35
C LYS A 185 14.11 17.39 3.27
N LYS A 186 13.70 17.63 4.51
CA LYS A 186 14.53 18.23 5.58
C LYS A 186 15.35 17.19 6.35
N THR A 187 15.16 15.90 6.11
CA THR A 187 15.96 14.84 6.75
C THR A 187 17.32 14.78 6.06
N ASN A 188 18.34 15.03 6.85
CA ASN A 188 19.74 15.32 6.52
C ASN A 188 20.31 14.77 5.19
N SER A 189 20.83 15.68 4.37
CA SER A 189 21.80 15.39 3.31
C SER A 189 23.20 15.05 3.84
N ASP A 190 23.38 15.03 5.16
CA ASP A 190 24.66 14.74 5.78
C ASP A 190 24.98 13.25 5.70
N TYR A 191 25.93 12.93 4.83
CA TYR A 191 26.61 11.65 4.72
C TYR A 191 27.27 11.18 6.03
N ASP A 192 27.29 12.02 7.06
CA ASP A 192 27.83 11.70 8.39
C ASP A 192 27.00 10.66 9.16
N THR A 193 25.76 10.38 8.72
CA THR A 193 24.89 9.34 9.29
C THR A 193 24.91 8.03 8.52
N LEU A 194 25.63 7.94 7.40
CA LEU A 194 25.86 6.65 6.73
C LEU A 194 26.71 5.77 7.63
N ASP A 195 26.16 4.62 7.99
CA ASP A 195 26.87 3.61 8.76
C ASP A 195 28.07 3.09 7.97
N LYS A 196 29.25 3.66 8.25
CA LYS A 196 30.52 3.27 7.63
C LYS A 196 30.91 1.83 7.96
N SER A 197 30.30 1.21 8.99
CA SER A 197 30.55 -0.19 9.34
C SER A 197 29.89 -1.17 8.36
N ALA A 198 28.86 -0.73 7.62
CA ALA A 198 28.26 -1.50 6.53
C ALA A 198 29.12 -1.46 5.25
N LEU A 199 30.08 -0.54 5.16
CA LEU A 199 31.04 -0.50 4.07
C LEU A 199 32.14 -1.51 4.33
N ASN A 200 32.19 -2.60 3.56
CA ASN A 200 33.34 -3.49 3.57
C ASN A 200 34.55 -2.76 2.98
N GLU A 201 35.31 -2.08 3.84
CA GLU A 201 36.44 -1.24 3.44
C GLU A 201 37.45 -1.98 2.56
N LYS A 202 37.63 -3.29 2.76
CA LYS A 202 38.53 -4.09 1.92
C LYS A 202 38.02 -4.21 0.48
N GLN A 203 36.75 -4.56 0.29
CA GLN A 203 36.16 -4.68 -1.05
C GLN A 203 36.01 -3.34 -1.76
N PHE A 204 35.71 -2.27 -1.01
CA PHE A 204 35.65 -0.91 -1.54
C PHE A 204 37.04 -0.44 -2.00
N LYS A 205 38.08 -0.64 -1.17
CA LYS A 205 39.48 -0.33 -1.52
C LYS A 205 39.98 -1.20 -2.68
N GLU A 206 39.67 -2.49 -2.71
CA GLU A 206 40.07 -3.41 -3.80
C GLU A 206 39.44 -3.03 -5.14
N SER A 207 38.18 -2.58 -5.13
CA SER A 207 37.47 -2.14 -6.35
C SER A 207 37.96 -0.78 -6.87
N HIS A 208 38.69 -0.01 -6.06
CA HIS A 208 39.27 1.29 -6.45
C HIS A 208 40.80 1.24 -6.59
N LYS A 209 41.44 0.12 -6.26
CA LYS A 209 42.84 -0.12 -6.58
C LYS A 209 42.95 -0.47 -8.06
N THR A 210 43.36 0.52 -8.84
CA THR A 210 43.77 0.36 -10.25
C THR A 210 45.10 -0.39 -10.40
N ASP A 211 45.70 -0.86 -9.30
CA ASP A 211 46.98 -1.59 -9.24
C ASP A 211 47.02 -2.90 -10.07
N GLY A 212 45.90 -3.32 -10.67
CA GLY A 212 45.80 -4.46 -11.59
C GLY A 212 45.65 -4.11 -13.08
N ILE A 213 45.57 -2.83 -13.45
CA ILE A 213 45.57 -2.35 -14.84
C ILE A 213 47.02 -2.09 -15.24
N THR A 214 47.77 -3.16 -15.47
CA THR A 214 49.09 -3.06 -16.10
C THR A 214 48.92 -2.97 -17.62
N LEU A 215 49.84 -2.28 -18.29
CA LEU A 215 49.83 -2.12 -19.75
C LEU A 215 49.77 -3.47 -20.48
N GLU A 216 50.37 -4.52 -19.92
CA GLU A 216 50.29 -5.90 -20.42
C GLU A 216 48.86 -6.45 -20.43
N ARG A 217 48.03 -6.11 -19.43
CA ARG A 217 46.65 -6.56 -19.34
C ARG A 217 45.74 -5.81 -20.31
N LEU A 218 46.01 -4.53 -20.55
CA LEU A 218 45.35 -3.74 -21.60
C LEU A 218 45.70 -4.25 -23.00
N ALA A 219 46.98 -4.55 -23.26
CA ALA A 219 47.43 -5.11 -24.54
C ALA A 219 46.82 -6.49 -24.84
N LYS A 220 46.55 -7.29 -23.80
CA LYS A 220 45.93 -8.63 -23.93
C LYS A 220 44.41 -8.60 -24.10
N LEU A 221 43.75 -7.49 -23.81
CA LEU A 221 42.30 -7.29 -23.96
C LEU A 221 41.95 -6.52 -25.24
N LEU A 222 42.89 -5.73 -25.78
CA LEU A 222 42.73 -4.94 -27.02
C LEU A 222 43.39 -5.60 -28.24
N GLY A 223 44.08 -6.73 -28.04
CA GLY A 223 44.70 -7.54 -29.09
C GLY A 223 43.87 -8.74 -29.49
#